data_AF-A0A0P0ELA0-F1
#
_entry.id   AF-A0A0P0ELA0-F1
#
_cell.length_a   1.000
_cell.length_b   1.000
_cell.length_c   1.000
_cell.angle_alpha   90.00
_cell.angle_beta   90.00
_cell.angle_gamma   90.00
#
_symmetry.space_group_name_H-M   'P 1'
#
loop_
_entity.id
_entity.type
_entity.pdbx_description
1 polymer ?
#
loop_
_entity_poly.entity_id
_entity_poly.type
_entity_poly.pdbx_seq_one_letter_code
_entity_poly.pdbx_strand_id
1 'polypeptide(L)'
;MAPNTEKRQVSFPQLEYPIYREAQPKSAQHWLKGKRMQDGAEDLWRIHDSLYDLTDFISSHPGGSQWIAVNKGTDITEAFETHHLKGIAESLLPNYYVRKATKPRNQPFTFKEDGFYKTLKLKVMDQIQSIPKDVRKKSDFITDGLLLALIVLAPLSCWGWTQSFIIGASLTLMTSYVLSSVVTCAHNYFHRGDNWRMYIFNLAGMSFSDWRVSHSMSHHLHTNTAQDIELSMIEPFLQFIPYKDKPIWAQMGAFYYPLVYATSLLSIMGHELILSATNHEGKTLTWKNLIPFLIPTWMYIMGGLPLHWTILLWLATMVPASFFFVFYGLTAGHHNHRNFFEGDVPRDENIDWGIHQLDAICERIDYAGNHFKSITRFGDHALHHLFPTLDHAELKYLYPVLLEHCEKFEFQFKTNTFYETIINASKQLIRKRPNNFRDVKATK
;
A
#
# COMPACT_ATOMS: atom_id res chain seq x y z
N MET A 1 0.94 27.55 -3.39
CA MET A 1 0.21 27.98 -2.17
C MET A 1 1.10 27.71 -0.98
N ALA A 2 1.26 28.67 -0.05
CA ALA A 2 1.95 28.39 1.21
C ALA A 2 1.19 27.31 2.00
N PRO A 3 1.87 26.38 2.70
CA PRO A 3 1.20 25.37 3.51
C PRO A 3 0.34 26.04 4.57
N ASN A 4 -0.97 25.79 4.58
CA ASN A 4 -1.85 26.27 5.63
C ASN A 4 -1.68 25.38 6.86
N THR A 5 -0.83 25.79 7.81
CA THR A 5 -0.48 25.04 9.02
C THR A 5 -1.54 25.12 10.12
N GLU A 6 -2.51 26.04 10.04
CA GLU A 6 -3.51 26.27 11.09
C GLU A 6 -4.78 25.41 10.95
N LYS A 7 -4.96 24.73 9.81
CA LYS A 7 -6.16 23.94 9.47
C LYS A 7 -6.08 22.45 9.87
N ARG A 8 -5.37 22.09 10.94
CA ARG A 8 -4.97 20.69 11.12
C ARG A 8 -5.22 20.18 12.54
N GLN A 9 -5.88 19.03 12.61
CA GLN A 9 -5.87 18.19 13.81
C GLN A 9 -4.51 17.48 13.84
N VAL A 10 -3.90 17.38 15.03
CA VAL A 10 -2.58 16.79 15.22
C VAL A 10 -2.71 15.66 16.23
N SER A 11 -2.38 14.44 15.82
CA SER A 11 -2.30 13.30 16.74
C SER A 11 -0.97 13.26 17.50
N PHE A 12 0.13 13.50 16.79
CA PHE A 12 1.49 13.35 17.30
C PHE A 12 2.22 14.71 17.27
N PRO A 13 2.54 15.34 18.41
CA PRO A 13 3.15 16.68 18.45
C PRO A 13 4.51 16.77 17.72
N GLN A 14 5.29 15.69 17.71
CA GLN A 14 6.60 15.60 17.08
C GLN A 14 6.55 15.23 15.58
N LEU A 15 5.38 14.84 15.06
CA LEU A 15 5.21 14.54 13.65
C LEU A 15 4.81 15.81 12.91
N GLU A 16 5.76 16.38 12.19
CA GLU A 16 5.48 17.52 11.32
C GLU A 16 4.51 17.12 10.22
N TYR A 17 3.57 18.02 9.92
CA TYR A 17 2.66 17.84 8.81
C TYR A 17 3.42 17.91 7.47
N PRO A 18 3.16 17.00 6.50
CA PRO A 18 3.93 16.99 5.26
C PRO A 18 3.72 18.25 4.42
N ILE A 19 4.82 18.93 4.08
CA ILE A 19 4.80 20.25 3.41
C ILE A 19 4.11 20.25 2.03
N TYR A 20 4.16 19.12 1.32
CA TYR A 20 3.54 18.96 0.00
C TYR A 20 2.25 18.14 0.02
N ARG A 21 1.72 17.80 1.20
CA ARG A 21 0.49 17.01 1.29
C ARG A 21 -0.66 17.63 0.51
N GLU A 22 -0.77 18.95 0.48
CA GLU A 22 -1.81 19.70 -0.25
C GLU A 22 -1.43 20.10 -1.68
N ALA A 23 -0.16 19.91 -2.08
CA ALA A 23 0.30 20.28 -3.41
C ALA A 23 -0.35 19.42 -4.51
N GLN A 24 -0.44 19.98 -5.72
CA GLN A 24 -0.92 19.28 -6.91
C GLN A 24 0.17 19.36 -8.00
N PRO A 25 0.32 18.31 -8.82
CA PRO A 25 -0.33 16.99 -8.71
C PRO A 25 0.18 16.19 -7.50
N LYS A 26 -0.65 15.32 -6.92
CA LYS A 26 -0.24 14.36 -5.88
C LYS A 26 0.67 13.30 -6.51
N SER A 27 1.91 13.16 -6.03
CA SER A 27 2.87 12.20 -6.60
C SER A 27 3.82 11.64 -5.55
N ALA A 28 4.34 10.43 -5.82
CA ALA A 28 5.41 9.83 -5.04
C ALA A 28 6.65 10.75 -4.96
N GLN A 29 6.95 11.46 -6.05
CA GLN A 29 8.09 12.38 -6.15
C GLN A 29 7.92 13.59 -5.22
N HIS A 30 6.74 14.20 -5.17
CA HIS A 30 6.46 15.30 -4.23
C HIS A 30 6.54 14.84 -2.77
N TRP A 31 6.06 13.64 -2.45
CA TRP A 31 6.16 13.10 -1.09
C TRP A 31 7.61 12.89 -0.67
N LEU A 32 8.44 12.27 -1.52
CA LEU A 32 9.87 12.11 -1.27
C LEU A 32 10.58 13.47 -1.12
N LYS A 33 10.24 14.45 -1.97
CA LYS A 33 10.77 15.82 -1.86
C LYS A 33 10.43 16.46 -0.51
N GLY A 34 9.21 16.26 -0.03
CA GLY A 34 8.76 16.69 1.29
C GLY A 34 9.55 16.04 2.42
N LYS A 35 9.67 14.71 2.38
CA LYS A 35 10.45 13.92 3.34
C LYS A 35 11.91 14.40 3.41
N ARG A 36 12.57 14.63 2.27
CA ARG A 36 13.96 15.13 2.25
C ARG A 36 14.14 16.47 2.97
N MET A 37 13.13 17.33 2.91
CA MET A 37 13.18 18.63 3.59
C MET A 37 12.92 18.53 5.10
N GLN A 38 12.14 17.54 5.55
CA GLN A 38 11.64 17.46 6.93
C GLN A 38 12.31 16.37 7.79
N ASP A 39 12.97 15.39 7.19
CA ASP A 39 13.53 14.24 7.93
C ASP A 39 14.92 14.52 8.53
N GLY A 40 15.57 15.58 8.07
CA GLY A 40 16.88 15.99 8.59
C GLY A 40 18.00 14.97 8.34
N ALA A 41 17.94 14.24 7.22
CA ALA A 41 18.95 13.24 6.87
C ALA A 41 20.16 13.80 6.09
N GLU A 42 20.21 15.12 5.83
CA GLU A 42 21.40 15.82 5.29
C GLU A 42 21.95 15.19 3.98
N ASP A 43 21.07 14.87 3.03
CA ASP A 43 21.39 14.16 1.77
C ASP A 43 22.02 12.76 1.93
N LEU A 44 22.03 12.23 3.15
CA LEU A 44 22.39 10.86 3.51
C LEU A 44 21.13 10.04 3.81
N TRP A 45 21.30 8.80 4.25
CA TRP A 45 20.21 7.97 4.76
C TRP A 45 20.23 7.99 6.27
N ARG A 46 19.10 8.35 6.90
CA ARG A 46 18.97 8.31 8.35
C ARG A 46 18.34 7.00 8.79
N ILE A 47 18.98 6.30 9.72
CA ILE A 47 18.43 5.15 10.45
C ILE A 47 18.63 5.41 11.94
N HIS A 48 17.53 5.50 12.68
CA HIS A 48 17.46 6.02 14.04
C HIS A 48 18.12 7.40 14.15
N ASP A 49 19.04 7.57 15.08
CA ASP A 49 19.78 8.83 15.28
C ASP A 49 21.12 8.86 14.55
N SER A 50 21.30 8.05 13.51
CA SER A 50 22.56 7.91 12.79
C SER A 50 22.39 8.13 11.29
N LEU A 51 23.38 8.74 10.67
CA LEU A 51 23.45 9.01 9.23
C LEU A 51 24.46 8.07 8.57
N TYR A 52 24.07 7.53 7.42
CA TYR A 52 24.82 6.53 6.67
C TYR A 52 24.96 6.95 5.22
N ASP A 53 26.11 6.66 4.60
CA ASP A 53 26.30 6.79 3.16
C ASP A 53 26.17 5.41 2.50
N LEU A 54 25.00 5.17 1.91
CA LEU A 54 24.70 3.91 1.24
C LEU A 54 24.96 3.96 -0.28
N THR A 55 25.63 5.01 -0.79
CA THR A 55 25.77 5.26 -2.24
C THR A 55 26.35 4.05 -2.97
N ASP A 56 27.46 3.50 -2.47
CA ASP A 56 28.12 2.34 -3.09
C ASP A 56 27.31 1.04 -2.95
N PHE A 57 26.46 0.96 -1.92
CA PHE A 57 25.64 -0.23 -1.65
C PHE A 57 24.40 -0.34 -2.55
N ILE A 58 23.92 0.78 -3.14
CA ILE A 58 22.69 0.86 -3.93
C ILE A 58 22.59 -0.28 -4.95
N SER A 59 23.64 -0.50 -5.74
CA SER A 59 23.65 -1.48 -6.83
C SER A 59 23.65 -2.94 -6.35
N SER A 60 24.14 -3.17 -5.12
CA SER A 60 24.27 -4.50 -4.51
C SER A 60 23.14 -4.85 -3.55
N HIS A 61 22.20 -3.93 -3.30
CA HIS A 61 21.14 -4.13 -2.34
C HIS A 61 20.22 -5.30 -2.77
N PRO A 62 20.10 -6.38 -1.97
CA PRO A 62 19.30 -7.56 -2.35
C PRO A 62 17.81 -7.29 -2.54
N GLY A 63 17.28 -6.23 -1.93
CA GLY A 63 15.89 -5.79 -2.10
C GLY A 63 15.63 -5.04 -3.42
N GLY A 64 16.68 -4.71 -4.18
CA GLY A 64 16.61 -3.87 -5.38
C GLY A 64 17.11 -2.45 -5.12
N SER A 65 17.74 -1.86 -6.14
CA SER A 65 18.42 -0.56 -6.03
C SER A 65 17.47 0.61 -5.77
N GLN A 66 16.23 0.50 -6.25
CA GLN A 66 15.23 1.56 -6.12
C GLN A 66 15.01 1.96 -4.65
N TRP A 67 14.93 1.00 -3.73
CA TRP A 67 14.63 1.23 -2.32
C TRP A 67 15.58 2.21 -1.65
N ILE A 68 16.86 2.13 -2.00
CA ILE A 68 17.90 3.00 -1.45
C ILE A 68 17.98 4.29 -2.27
N ALA A 69 17.98 4.19 -3.60
CA ALA A 69 18.17 5.33 -4.48
C ALA A 69 17.10 6.42 -4.31
N VAL A 70 15.82 6.06 -4.23
CA VAL A 70 14.74 7.07 -4.14
C VAL A 70 14.66 7.75 -2.78
N ASN A 71 15.11 7.07 -1.72
CA ASN A 71 15.09 7.54 -0.34
C ASN A 71 16.37 8.25 0.10
N LYS A 72 17.28 8.57 -0.82
CA LYS A 72 18.43 9.42 -0.48
C LYS A 72 17.93 10.75 0.10
N GLY A 73 18.48 11.14 1.24
CA GLY A 73 18.09 12.34 1.97
C GLY A 73 16.87 12.18 2.88
N THR A 74 16.35 10.97 3.12
CA THR A 74 15.19 10.74 4.01
C THR A 74 15.55 9.91 5.25
N ASP A 75 14.65 9.91 6.24
CA ASP A 75 14.65 8.95 7.35
C ASP A 75 13.99 7.65 6.88
N ILE A 76 14.75 6.56 6.92
CA ILE A 76 14.35 5.22 6.47
C ILE A 76 14.30 4.22 7.63
N THR A 77 14.21 4.69 8.88
CA THR A 77 14.22 3.84 10.08
C THR A 77 13.11 2.79 10.05
N GLU A 78 11.87 3.19 9.81
CA GLU A 78 10.72 2.28 9.77
C GLU A 78 10.89 1.25 8.64
N ALA A 79 11.38 1.67 7.47
CA ALA A 79 11.67 0.77 6.35
C ALA A 79 12.76 -0.25 6.74
N PHE A 80 13.84 0.22 7.38
CA PHE A 80 14.96 -0.62 7.80
C PHE A 80 14.50 -1.69 8.80
N GLU A 81 13.79 -1.30 9.85
CA GLU A 81 13.36 -2.22 10.92
C GLU A 81 12.37 -3.29 10.43
N THR A 82 11.51 -2.93 9.47
CA THR A 82 10.37 -3.77 9.04
C THR A 82 10.66 -4.63 7.83
N HIS A 83 11.59 -4.22 6.97
CA HIS A 83 11.94 -4.97 5.75
C HIS A 83 13.13 -5.92 5.95
N HIS A 84 13.92 -5.75 7.01
CA HIS A 84 15.05 -6.61 7.33
C HIS A 84 14.78 -7.52 8.52
N LEU A 85 14.42 -8.78 8.24
CA LEU A 85 14.02 -9.76 9.26
C LEU A 85 15.13 -10.76 9.63
N LYS A 86 16.40 -10.56 9.26
CA LYS A 86 17.44 -11.61 9.38
C LYS A 86 18.70 -11.21 10.15
N GLY A 87 18.81 -9.97 10.64
CA GLY A 87 20.02 -9.51 11.33
C GLY A 87 21.22 -9.18 10.42
N ILE A 88 21.16 -9.55 9.13
CA ILE A 88 22.26 -9.34 8.17
C ILE A 88 22.42 -7.85 7.84
N ALA A 89 21.32 -7.09 7.76
CA ALA A 89 21.41 -5.67 7.44
C ALA A 89 22.06 -4.90 8.60
N GLU A 90 21.71 -5.27 9.83
CA GLU A 90 22.25 -4.74 11.07
C GLU A 90 23.76 -4.97 11.21
N SER A 91 24.28 -6.11 10.71
CA SER A 91 25.73 -6.38 10.74
C SER A 91 26.52 -5.66 9.65
N LEU A 92 25.90 -5.32 8.52
CA LEU A 92 26.53 -4.58 7.42
C LEU A 92 26.50 -3.07 7.63
N LEU A 93 25.48 -2.56 8.32
CA LEU A 93 25.20 -1.14 8.47
C LEU A 93 26.38 -0.32 9.05
N PRO A 94 27.17 -0.81 10.03
CA PRO A 94 28.32 -0.06 10.56
C PRO A 94 29.37 0.35 9.53
N ASN A 95 29.52 -0.41 8.43
CA ASN A 95 30.49 -0.11 7.38
C ASN A 95 30.17 1.18 6.61
N TYR A 96 28.93 1.65 6.69
CA TYR A 96 28.43 2.83 5.98
C TYR A 96 28.19 4.02 6.91
N TYR A 97 28.53 3.90 8.20
CA TYR A 97 28.28 4.92 9.20
C TYR A 97 29.11 6.18 8.94
N VAL A 98 28.46 7.34 8.97
CA VAL A 98 29.13 8.65 8.83
C VAL A 98 29.21 9.37 10.17
N ARG A 99 28.05 9.65 10.80
CA ARG A 99 27.94 10.38 12.07
C ARG A 99 26.55 10.26 12.68
N LYS A 100 26.36 10.78 13.90
CA LYS A 100 25.04 10.98 14.51
C LYS A 100 24.30 12.14 13.86
N ALA A 101 22.97 12.04 13.76
CA ALA A 101 22.11 13.14 13.35
C ALA A 101 22.11 14.23 14.43
N THR A 102 22.06 15.49 14.01
CA THR A 102 22.07 16.64 14.94
C THR A 102 20.67 17.07 15.39
N LYS A 103 19.64 16.71 14.60
CA LYS A 103 18.23 17.02 14.86
C LYS A 103 17.48 15.79 15.36
N PRO A 104 16.43 15.96 16.20
CA PRO A 104 15.55 14.86 16.57
C PRO A 104 14.87 14.26 15.33
N ARG A 105 14.33 13.03 15.47
CA ARG A 105 13.55 12.39 14.41
C ARG A 105 12.20 13.09 14.26
N ASN A 106 11.73 13.19 13.02
CA ASN A 106 10.39 13.65 12.68
C ASN A 106 9.42 12.47 12.55
N GLN A 107 9.33 11.63 13.58
CA GLN A 107 8.48 10.44 13.63
C GLN A 107 8.07 10.13 15.08
N PRO A 108 6.84 9.63 15.33
CA PRO A 108 6.40 9.24 16.68
C PRO A 108 6.77 7.80 17.05
N PHE A 109 7.29 7.03 16.10
CA PHE A 109 7.43 5.59 16.25
C PHE A 109 8.70 5.18 16.96
N THR A 110 8.56 4.22 17.86
CA THR A 110 9.65 3.61 18.60
C THR A 110 9.81 2.14 18.21
N PHE A 111 11.06 1.66 18.28
CA PHE A 111 11.46 0.27 18.05
C PHE A 111 12.29 -0.22 19.24
N LYS A 112 11.72 -0.14 20.45
CA LYS A 112 12.39 -0.57 21.68
C LYS A 112 12.61 -2.09 21.63
N GLU A 113 13.76 -2.56 22.10
CA GLU A 113 14.12 -3.99 22.05
C GLU A 113 13.19 -4.88 22.87
N ASP A 114 12.61 -4.35 23.95
CA ASP A 114 11.57 -4.98 24.78
C ASP A 114 10.14 -4.59 24.35
N GLY A 115 10.00 -3.78 23.31
CA GLY A 115 8.72 -3.32 22.75
C GLY A 115 7.99 -4.42 21.96
N PHE A 116 6.74 -4.11 21.60
CA PHE A 116 5.85 -5.04 20.91
C PHE A 116 6.46 -5.48 19.57
N TYR A 117 6.84 -4.54 18.70
CA TYR A 117 7.28 -4.92 17.36
C TYR A 117 8.57 -5.75 17.36
N LYS A 118 9.60 -5.32 18.08
CA LYS A 118 10.91 -6.01 18.10
C LYS A 118 10.79 -7.41 18.70
N THR A 119 10.03 -7.56 19.78
CA THR A 119 9.84 -8.88 20.41
C THR A 119 8.93 -9.79 19.56
N LEU A 120 7.92 -9.25 18.86
CA LEU A 120 7.13 -10.01 17.87
C LEU A 120 8.00 -10.46 16.69
N LYS A 121 8.82 -9.57 16.14
CA LYS A 121 9.75 -9.85 15.03
C LYS A 121 10.64 -11.05 15.37
N LEU A 122 11.20 -11.11 16.58
CA LEU A 122 12.00 -12.26 17.02
C LEU A 122 11.21 -13.57 17.05
N LYS A 123 9.98 -13.56 17.62
CA LYS A 123 9.12 -14.75 17.63
C LYS A 123 8.73 -15.21 16.22
N VAL A 124 8.46 -14.27 15.32
CA VAL A 124 8.13 -14.55 13.93
C VAL A 124 9.33 -15.14 13.19
N MET A 125 10.54 -14.62 13.41
CA MET A 125 11.77 -15.16 12.84
C MET A 125 12.04 -16.62 13.26
N ASP A 126 11.72 -16.97 14.50
CA ASP A 126 11.79 -18.34 14.98
C ASP A 126 10.73 -19.21 14.29
N GLN A 127 9.48 -18.76 14.29
CA GLN A 127 8.35 -19.48 13.66
C GLN A 127 8.55 -19.71 12.15
N ILE A 128 9.16 -18.78 11.42
CA ILE A 128 9.41 -18.90 9.98
C ILE A 128 10.26 -20.15 9.66
N GLN A 129 11.14 -20.58 10.57
CA GLN A 129 11.97 -21.77 10.35
C GLN A 129 11.14 -23.05 10.26
N SER A 130 9.96 -23.07 10.89
CA SER A 130 9.00 -24.19 10.85
C SER A 130 8.10 -24.20 9.61
N ILE A 131 8.02 -23.08 8.87
CA ILE A 131 7.13 -22.96 7.72
C ILE A 131 7.67 -23.82 6.56
N PRO A 132 6.82 -24.57 5.83
CA PRO A 132 7.28 -25.36 4.69
C PRO A 132 8.02 -24.49 3.65
N LYS A 133 9.27 -24.85 3.34
CA LYS A 133 10.18 -24.05 2.50
C LYS A 133 9.61 -23.68 1.12
N ASP A 134 8.80 -24.56 0.56
CA ASP A 134 8.20 -24.39 -0.77
C ASP A 134 6.85 -23.66 -0.76
N VAL A 135 6.35 -23.22 0.39
CA VAL A 135 5.00 -22.66 0.49
C VAL A 135 4.79 -21.43 -0.40
N ARG A 136 5.84 -20.62 -0.60
CA ARG A 136 5.83 -19.43 -1.46
C ARG A 136 5.50 -19.76 -2.93
N LYS A 137 5.80 -20.97 -3.40
CA LYS A 137 5.43 -21.41 -4.76
C LYS A 137 3.93 -21.35 -5.00
N LYS A 138 3.09 -21.43 -3.94
CA LYS A 138 1.63 -21.28 -4.07
C LYS A 138 1.25 -19.91 -4.62
N SER A 139 1.92 -18.84 -4.18
CA SER A 139 1.71 -17.48 -4.71
C SER A 139 2.13 -17.40 -6.17
N ASP A 140 3.28 -17.99 -6.52
CA ASP A 140 3.75 -18.05 -7.90
C ASP A 140 2.73 -18.77 -8.80
N PHE A 141 2.27 -19.95 -8.41
CA PHE A 141 1.28 -20.72 -9.19
C PHE A 141 -0.04 -19.99 -9.38
N ILE A 142 -0.57 -19.33 -8.33
CA ILE A 142 -1.82 -18.56 -8.44
C ILE A 142 -1.61 -17.35 -9.36
N THR A 143 -0.50 -16.62 -9.19
CA THR A 143 -0.20 -15.42 -9.98
C THR A 143 -0.02 -15.76 -11.45
N ASP A 144 0.77 -16.79 -11.75
CA ASP A 144 1.05 -17.23 -13.13
C ASP A 144 -0.20 -17.82 -13.78
N GLY A 145 -1.00 -18.58 -13.04
CA GLY A 145 -2.28 -19.11 -13.52
C GLY A 145 -3.28 -18.00 -13.86
N LEU A 146 -3.37 -16.96 -13.01
CA LEU A 146 -4.22 -15.79 -13.28
C LEU A 146 -3.69 -14.94 -14.44
N LEU A 147 -2.36 -14.83 -14.60
CA LEU A 147 -1.75 -14.15 -15.74
C LEU A 147 -2.06 -14.90 -17.04
N LEU A 148 -1.94 -16.24 -17.05
CA LEU A 148 -2.32 -17.06 -18.19
C LEU A 148 -3.81 -16.92 -18.50
N ALA A 149 -4.67 -16.94 -17.48
CA ALA A 149 -6.09 -16.70 -17.64
C ALA A 149 -6.37 -15.32 -18.25
N LEU A 150 -5.68 -14.26 -17.83
CA LEU A 150 -5.80 -12.92 -18.42
C LEU A 150 -5.40 -12.93 -19.90
N ILE A 151 -4.28 -13.57 -20.25
CA ILE A 151 -3.77 -13.68 -21.63
C ILE A 151 -4.79 -14.40 -22.54
N VAL A 152 -5.50 -15.41 -22.03
CA VAL A 152 -6.52 -16.15 -22.79
C VAL A 152 -7.83 -15.37 -22.86
N LEU A 153 -8.31 -14.84 -21.72
CA LEU A 153 -9.61 -14.19 -21.62
C LEU A 153 -9.67 -12.84 -22.34
N ALA A 154 -8.57 -12.09 -22.35
CA ALA A 154 -8.54 -10.77 -22.98
C ALA A 154 -8.97 -10.81 -24.47
N PRO A 155 -8.33 -11.58 -25.37
CA PRO A 155 -8.79 -11.67 -26.76
C PRO A 155 -10.12 -12.43 -26.91
N LEU A 156 -10.41 -13.41 -26.03
CA LEU A 156 -11.72 -14.07 -26.02
C LEU A 156 -12.86 -13.09 -25.74
N SER A 157 -12.63 -12.06 -24.92
CA SER A 157 -13.64 -11.02 -24.68
C SER A 157 -13.99 -10.29 -25.97
N CYS A 158 -13.00 -9.86 -26.76
CA CYS A 158 -13.21 -9.27 -28.08
C CYS A 158 -13.97 -10.22 -29.00
N TRP A 159 -13.52 -11.48 -29.10
CA TRP A 159 -14.19 -12.48 -29.91
C TRP A 159 -15.64 -12.67 -29.46
N GLY A 160 -15.91 -12.72 -28.16
CA GLY A 160 -17.25 -12.87 -27.60
C GLY A 160 -18.23 -11.80 -28.06
N TRP A 161 -17.78 -10.55 -28.19
CA TRP A 161 -18.58 -9.44 -28.74
C TRP A 161 -18.92 -9.60 -30.22
N THR A 162 -18.14 -10.37 -30.99
CA THR A 162 -18.48 -10.73 -32.38
C THR A 162 -19.56 -11.81 -32.47
N GLN A 163 -19.78 -12.56 -31.38
CA GLN A 163 -20.72 -13.68 -31.34
C GLN A 163 -22.07 -13.26 -30.76
N SER A 164 -22.09 -12.66 -29.56
CA SER A 164 -23.31 -12.15 -28.94
C SER A 164 -23.01 -11.16 -27.81
N PHE A 165 -23.97 -10.30 -27.50
CA PHE A 165 -23.89 -9.37 -26.38
C PHE A 165 -23.63 -10.08 -25.04
N ILE A 166 -24.36 -11.16 -24.75
CA ILE A 166 -24.27 -11.86 -23.45
C ILE A 166 -22.89 -12.49 -23.26
N ILE A 167 -22.36 -13.16 -24.29
CA ILE A 167 -21.03 -13.78 -24.24
C ILE A 167 -19.96 -12.70 -24.10
N GLY A 168 -20.00 -11.66 -24.93
CA GLY A 168 -19.06 -10.53 -24.87
C GLY A 168 -19.05 -9.87 -23.49
N ALA A 169 -20.21 -9.49 -22.96
CA ALA A 169 -20.33 -8.86 -21.65
C ALA A 169 -19.82 -9.76 -20.51
N SER A 170 -20.16 -11.06 -20.53
CA SER A 170 -19.73 -12.02 -19.51
C SER A 170 -18.21 -12.22 -19.51
N LEU A 171 -17.61 -12.38 -20.70
CA LEU A 171 -16.16 -12.53 -20.85
C LEU A 171 -15.43 -11.24 -20.47
N THR A 172 -16.00 -10.07 -20.76
CA THR A 172 -15.46 -8.77 -20.35
C THR A 172 -15.39 -8.68 -18.82
N LEU A 173 -16.49 -8.99 -18.12
CA LEU A 173 -16.53 -8.98 -16.66
C LEU A 173 -15.57 -10.00 -16.03
N MET A 174 -15.47 -11.19 -16.61
CA MET A 174 -14.52 -12.21 -16.14
C MET A 174 -13.07 -11.74 -16.36
N THR A 175 -12.76 -11.12 -17.51
CA THR A 175 -11.45 -10.52 -17.79
C THR A 175 -11.13 -9.43 -16.78
N SER A 176 -12.09 -8.54 -16.47
CA SER A 176 -11.94 -7.50 -15.46
C SER A 176 -11.65 -8.07 -14.06
N TYR A 177 -12.37 -9.12 -13.67
CA TYR A 177 -12.19 -9.77 -12.37
C TYR A 177 -10.80 -10.40 -12.25
N VAL A 178 -10.35 -11.11 -13.29
CA VAL A 178 -9.01 -11.73 -13.37
C VAL A 178 -7.92 -10.66 -13.40
N LEU A 179 -8.08 -9.58 -14.17
CA LEU A 179 -7.15 -8.45 -14.19
C LEU A 179 -6.98 -7.86 -12.79
N SER A 180 -8.08 -7.57 -12.06
CA SER A 180 -7.96 -7.06 -10.69
C SER A 180 -7.23 -8.05 -9.78
N SER A 181 -7.50 -9.35 -9.91
CA SER A 181 -6.92 -10.38 -9.05
C SER A 181 -5.41 -10.54 -9.27
N VAL A 182 -4.97 -10.60 -10.53
CA VAL A 182 -3.55 -10.78 -10.87
C VAL A 182 -2.73 -9.53 -10.52
N VAL A 183 -3.33 -8.34 -10.63
CA VAL A 183 -2.70 -7.07 -10.23
C VAL A 183 -2.61 -6.97 -8.71
N THR A 184 -3.62 -7.41 -7.95
CA THR A 184 -3.49 -7.55 -6.49
C THR A 184 -2.42 -8.57 -6.11
N CYS A 185 -2.27 -9.68 -6.84
CA CYS A 185 -1.16 -10.61 -6.61
C CYS A 185 0.19 -9.93 -6.81
N ALA A 186 0.33 -9.09 -7.83
CA ALA A 186 1.57 -8.38 -8.15
C ALA A 186 2.07 -7.47 -7.00
N HIS A 187 1.16 -7.00 -6.12
CA HIS A 187 1.51 -6.21 -4.94
C HIS A 187 2.44 -6.96 -3.97
N ASN A 188 2.23 -8.26 -3.78
CA ASN A 188 3.12 -9.12 -2.97
C ASN A 188 4.59 -9.07 -3.46
N TYR A 189 4.79 -8.93 -4.77
CA TYR A 189 6.11 -9.05 -5.38
C TYR A 189 6.90 -7.76 -5.36
N PHE A 190 6.26 -6.59 -5.33
CA PHE A 190 7.01 -5.33 -5.26
C PHE A 190 7.51 -5.01 -3.85
N HIS A 191 6.94 -5.61 -2.79
CA HIS A 191 7.48 -5.54 -1.43
C HIS A 191 8.72 -6.41 -1.23
N ARG A 192 8.94 -7.37 -2.14
CA ARG A 192 10.08 -8.29 -2.13
C ARG A 192 11.22 -7.75 -2.99
N GLY A 193 12.36 -8.46 -2.95
CA GLY A 193 13.47 -8.22 -3.88
C GLY A 193 13.01 -8.28 -5.34
N ASP A 194 13.66 -7.48 -6.19
CA ASP A 194 13.28 -7.30 -7.60
C ASP A 194 13.09 -8.64 -8.32
N ASN A 195 11.95 -8.76 -8.98
CA ASN A 195 11.55 -9.95 -9.73
C ASN A 195 10.59 -9.54 -10.85
N TRP A 196 10.42 -10.39 -11.86
CA TRP A 196 9.61 -10.02 -13.03
C TRP A 196 8.10 -9.87 -12.73
N ARG A 197 7.58 -10.53 -11.68
CA ARG A 197 6.14 -10.48 -11.35
C ARG A 197 5.71 -9.12 -10.81
N MET A 198 6.63 -8.28 -10.33
CA MET A 198 6.31 -6.90 -9.96
C MET A 198 5.78 -6.08 -11.15
N TYR A 199 6.24 -6.38 -12.37
CA TYR A 199 5.81 -5.68 -13.59
C TYR A 199 4.37 -5.99 -13.99
N ILE A 200 3.78 -7.09 -13.49
CA ILE A 200 2.36 -7.41 -13.70
C ILE A 200 1.47 -6.29 -13.16
N PHE A 201 1.91 -5.60 -12.10
CA PHE A 201 1.19 -4.48 -11.52
C PHE A 201 0.94 -3.35 -12.54
N ASN A 202 1.84 -3.18 -13.49
CA ASN A 202 1.73 -2.18 -14.54
C ASN A 202 0.69 -2.52 -15.62
N LEU A 203 0.23 -3.77 -15.74
CA LEU A 203 -0.82 -4.14 -16.71
C LEU A 203 -2.12 -3.36 -16.49
N ALA A 204 -2.37 -2.89 -15.26
CA ALA A 204 -3.52 -2.08 -14.89
C ALA A 204 -3.32 -0.57 -15.09
N GLY A 205 -2.25 -0.14 -15.75
CA GLY A 205 -1.93 1.28 -15.93
C GLY A 205 -1.24 1.94 -14.73
N MET A 206 -0.97 1.18 -13.67
CA MET A 206 -0.22 1.68 -12.50
C MET A 206 1.29 1.58 -12.71
N SER A 207 2.06 2.18 -11.81
CA SER A 207 3.52 2.09 -11.79
C SER A 207 3.97 1.41 -10.51
N PHE A 208 4.52 0.19 -10.59
CA PHE A 208 5.04 -0.49 -9.41
C PHE A 208 6.13 0.35 -8.70
N SER A 209 6.89 1.15 -9.45
CA SER A 209 7.94 1.98 -8.87
C SER A 209 7.35 3.12 -8.04
N ASP A 210 6.29 3.76 -8.51
CA ASP A 210 5.60 4.79 -7.73
C ASP A 210 4.83 4.15 -6.56
N TRP A 211 4.24 2.97 -6.76
CA TRP A 211 3.55 2.23 -5.71
C TRP A 211 4.50 1.71 -4.62
N ARG A 212 5.74 1.37 -4.93
CA ARG A 212 6.75 1.12 -3.88
C ARG A 212 6.93 2.33 -2.97
N VAL A 213 6.85 3.54 -3.51
CA VAL A 213 6.95 4.76 -2.70
C VAL A 213 5.64 5.02 -1.97
N SER A 214 4.51 5.10 -2.68
CA SER A 214 3.23 5.47 -2.07
C SER A 214 2.72 4.41 -1.10
N HIS A 215 2.81 3.15 -1.50
CA HIS A 215 2.27 2.04 -0.72
C HIS A 215 3.31 1.54 0.28
N SER A 216 4.48 1.08 -0.18
CA SER A 216 5.43 0.41 0.72
C SER A 216 6.23 1.38 1.60
N MET A 217 6.67 2.52 1.09
CA MET A 217 7.50 3.48 1.85
C MET A 217 6.69 4.54 2.58
N SER A 218 5.43 4.78 2.18
CA SER A 218 4.56 5.77 2.82
C SER A 218 3.44 5.08 3.60
N HIS A 219 2.49 4.43 2.92
CA HIS A 219 1.33 3.83 3.57
C HIS A 219 1.71 2.77 4.61
N HIS A 220 2.53 1.77 4.27
CA HIS A 220 2.94 0.71 5.21
C HIS A 220 3.70 1.25 6.43
N LEU A 221 4.55 2.25 6.24
CA LEU A 221 5.39 2.77 7.32
C LEU A 221 4.63 3.73 8.23
N HIS A 222 3.68 4.49 7.68
CA HIS A 222 3.01 5.60 8.34
C HIS A 222 1.48 5.52 8.28
N THR A 223 0.94 4.29 8.20
CA THR A 223 -0.47 3.96 8.00
C THR A 223 -1.41 4.91 8.75
N ASN A 224 -2.33 5.52 8.01
CA ASN A 224 -3.36 6.43 8.50
C ASN A 224 -2.88 7.71 9.24
N THR A 225 -1.58 8.02 9.26
CA THR A 225 -1.07 9.31 9.77
C THR A 225 -1.10 10.38 8.68
N ALA A 226 -0.75 11.63 9.02
CA ALA A 226 -0.58 12.68 8.02
C ALA A 226 0.44 12.35 6.92
N GLN A 227 1.44 11.49 7.21
CA GLN A 227 2.50 11.08 6.28
C GLN A 227 2.07 9.98 5.29
N ASP A 228 0.92 9.37 5.49
CA ASP A 228 0.31 8.43 4.54
C ASP A 228 -0.20 9.19 3.31
N ILE A 229 0.53 9.05 2.19
CA ILE A 229 0.20 9.73 0.95
C ILE A 229 -1.06 9.15 0.31
N GLU A 230 -1.38 7.86 0.52
CA GLU A 230 -2.55 7.24 -0.11
C GLU A 230 -3.84 7.87 0.39
N LEU A 231 -3.88 8.31 1.65
CA LEU A 231 -4.96 9.13 2.18
C LEU A 231 -5.13 10.44 1.40
N SER A 232 -4.02 11.12 1.06
CA SER A 232 -4.07 12.39 0.31
C SER A 232 -4.34 12.22 -1.19
N MET A 233 -3.97 11.07 -1.77
CA MET A 233 -4.11 10.82 -3.22
C MET A 233 -5.58 10.68 -3.63
N ILE A 234 -6.42 10.21 -2.71
CA ILE A 234 -7.85 10.05 -2.94
C ILE A 234 -8.67 11.28 -2.52
N GLU A 235 -8.04 12.27 -1.86
CA GLU A 235 -8.63 13.57 -1.58
C GLU A 235 -8.62 14.47 -2.83
N PRO A 236 -9.67 15.28 -3.07
CA PRO A 236 -10.82 15.48 -2.21
C PRO A 236 -11.90 14.40 -2.33
N PHE A 237 -11.86 13.50 -3.32
CA PHE A 237 -12.96 12.59 -3.64
C PHE A 237 -13.44 11.74 -2.47
N LEU A 238 -12.54 11.14 -1.68
CA LEU A 238 -12.90 10.46 -0.44
C LEU A 238 -12.02 10.98 0.70
N GLN A 239 -12.63 11.44 1.79
CA GLN A 239 -11.92 11.99 2.94
C GLN A 239 -12.07 11.08 4.15
N PHE A 240 -11.05 10.25 4.39
CA PHE A 240 -11.04 9.35 5.54
C PHE A 240 -10.57 10.03 6.83
N ILE A 241 -9.72 11.06 6.78
CA ILE A 241 -9.31 11.80 7.99
C ILE A 241 -10.53 12.47 8.65
N PRO A 242 -10.71 12.39 9.98
CA PRO A 242 -11.88 12.89 10.70
C PRO A 242 -11.90 14.42 10.90
N TYR A 243 -11.73 15.21 9.83
CA TYR A 243 -11.71 16.67 9.90
C TYR A 243 -12.94 17.26 10.60
N LYS A 244 -12.73 18.20 11.52
CA LYS A 244 -13.79 18.91 12.25
C LYS A 244 -14.73 19.67 11.31
N ASP A 245 -14.20 20.21 10.22
CA ASP A 245 -14.89 20.97 9.18
C ASP A 245 -15.17 20.13 7.91
N LYS A 246 -15.14 18.78 7.99
CA LYS A 246 -15.44 17.88 6.87
C LYS A 246 -16.74 18.30 6.15
N PRO A 247 -16.70 18.62 4.85
CA PRO A 247 -17.85 19.13 4.11
C PRO A 247 -18.90 18.02 3.89
N ILE A 248 -20.15 18.43 3.66
CA ILE A 248 -21.26 17.48 3.53
C ILE A 248 -21.08 16.51 2.36
N TRP A 249 -20.55 16.97 1.23
CA TRP A 249 -20.29 16.12 0.08
C TRP A 249 -19.24 15.03 0.40
N ALA A 250 -18.24 15.31 1.23
CA ALA A 250 -17.25 14.30 1.65
C ALA A 250 -17.87 13.26 2.59
N GLN A 251 -18.77 13.70 3.49
CA GLN A 251 -19.55 12.79 4.34
C GLN A 251 -20.50 11.89 3.53
N MET A 252 -20.94 12.35 2.35
CA MET A 252 -21.74 11.57 1.40
C MET A 252 -20.93 10.60 0.54
N GLY A 253 -19.63 10.41 0.81
CA GLY A 253 -18.75 9.51 0.04
C GLY A 253 -19.31 8.10 -0.19
N ALA A 254 -20.09 7.58 0.77
CA ALA A 254 -20.80 6.31 0.67
C ALA A 254 -21.70 6.18 -0.58
N PHE A 255 -22.25 7.29 -1.08
CA PHE A 255 -23.19 7.29 -2.21
C PHE A 255 -22.51 7.34 -3.58
N TYR A 256 -21.25 7.78 -3.66
CA TYR A 256 -20.57 7.97 -4.94
C TYR A 256 -19.18 7.31 -5.01
N TYR A 257 -18.67 6.69 -3.93
CA TYR A 257 -17.43 5.91 -4.02
C TYR A 257 -17.46 4.84 -5.12
N PRO A 258 -18.61 4.19 -5.48
CA PRO A 258 -18.58 3.20 -6.57
C PRO A 258 -18.10 3.81 -7.89
N LEU A 259 -18.44 5.08 -8.16
CA LEU A 259 -17.97 5.80 -9.33
C LEU A 259 -16.48 6.15 -9.23
N VAL A 260 -16.03 6.61 -8.06
CA VAL A 260 -14.59 6.87 -7.81
C VAL A 260 -13.77 5.60 -8.01
N TYR A 261 -14.24 4.47 -7.47
CA TYR A 261 -13.56 3.18 -7.57
C TYR A 261 -13.53 2.69 -9.01
N ALA A 262 -14.61 2.86 -9.77
CA ALA A 262 -14.72 2.47 -11.17
C ALA A 262 -13.78 3.24 -12.11
N THR A 263 -13.40 4.49 -11.79
CA THR A 263 -12.58 5.35 -12.65
C THR A 263 -11.12 5.49 -12.19
N SER A 264 -10.77 4.96 -11.02
CA SER A 264 -9.46 5.15 -10.38
C SER A 264 -8.29 4.63 -11.22
N LEU A 265 -8.31 3.40 -11.75
CA LEU A 265 -7.19 2.86 -12.54
C LEU A 265 -6.94 3.67 -13.82
N LEU A 266 -8.00 4.09 -14.52
CA LEU A 266 -7.88 4.96 -15.70
C LEU A 266 -7.28 6.32 -15.33
N SER A 267 -7.71 6.88 -14.20
CA SER A 267 -7.18 8.15 -13.68
C SER A 267 -5.71 8.03 -13.30
N ILE A 268 -5.31 6.94 -12.62
CA ILE A 268 -3.93 6.65 -12.25
C ILE A 268 -3.07 6.44 -13.50
N MET A 269 -3.56 5.72 -14.50
CA MET A 269 -2.85 5.52 -15.78
C MET A 269 -2.62 6.84 -16.53
N GLY A 270 -3.67 7.66 -16.64
CA GLY A 270 -3.54 8.99 -17.24
C GLY A 270 -2.55 9.87 -16.49
N HIS A 271 -2.64 9.88 -15.16
CA HIS A 271 -1.73 10.62 -14.29
C HIS A 271 -0.27 10.15 -14.46
N GLU A 272 -0.02 8.84 -14.43
CA GLU A 272 1.30 8.23 -14.66
C GLU A 272 1.92 8.69 -15.98
N LEU A 273 1.15 8.61 -17.07
CA LEU A 273 1.60 8.97 -18.41
C LEU A 273 1.86 10.49 -18.53
N ILE A 274 0.96 11.32 -18.00
CA ILE A 274 1.10 12.78 -18.04
C ILE A 274 2.34 13.22 -17.25
N LEU A 275 2.52 12.73 -16.03
CA LEU A 275 3.68 13.10 -15.21
C LEU A 275 4.99 12.66 -15.86
N SER A 276 5.01 11.47 -16.46
CA SER A 276 6.20 10.95 -17.14
C SER A 276 6.51 11.73 -18.42
N ALA A 277 5.49 12.09 -19.21
CA ALA A 277 5.65 12.83 -20.47
C ALA A 277 6.03 14.30 -20.25
N THR A 278 5.63 14.88 -19.12
CA THR A 278 5.91 16.28 -18.76
C THR A 278 7.19 16.45 -17.93
N ASN A 279 7.94 15.37 -17.70
CA ASN A 279 9.13 15.35 -16.85
C ASN A 279 8.91 15.91 -15.44
N HIS A 280 7.72 15.66 -14.88
CA HIS A 280 7.33 16.22 -13.58
C HIS A 280 8.26 15.70 -12.46
N GLU A 281 8.93 16.62 -11.76
CA GLU A 281 9.88 16.32 -10.67
C GLU A 281 10.91 15.23 -11.04
N GLY A 282 11.41 15.26 -12.28
CA GLY A 282 12.44 14.34 -12.77
C GLY A 282 11.94 12.94 -13.14
N LYS A 283 10.63 12.70 -13.10
CA LYS A 283 10.02 11.48 -13.67
C LYS A 283 10.24 11.44 -15.18
N THR A 284 10.42 10.26 -15.76
CA THR A 284 10.68 10.11 -17.20
C THR A 284 9.85 8.98 -17.80
N LEU A 285 9.56 9.06 -19.10
CA LEU A 285 9.00 7.94 -19.85
C LEU A 285 10.05 6.82 -19.97
N THR A 286 9.63 5.61 -19.62
CA THR A 286 10.43 4.39 -19.68
C THR A 286 9.67 3.29 -20.42
N TRP A 287 10.35 2.19 -20.74
CA TRP A 287 9.70 1.01 -21.32
C TRP A 287 8.57 0.46 -20.44
N LYS A 288 8.60 0.70 -19.12
CA LYS A 288 7.56 0.28 -18.17
C LYS A 288 6.22 0.97 -18.45
N ASN A 289 6.25 2.17 -19.04
CA ASN A 289 5.04 2.90 -19.44
C ASN A 289 4.37 2.28 -20.68
N LEU A 290 5.03 1.33 -21.37
CA LEU A 290 4.45 0.57 -22.48
C LEU A 290 3.69 -0.68 -22.04
N ILE A 291 3.96 -1.19 -20.83
CA ILE A 291 3.34 -2.42 -20.29
C ILE A 291 1.79 -2.40 -20.29
N PRO A 292 1.11 -1.29 -19.90
CA PRO A 292 -0.36 -1.24 -19.90
C PRO A 292 -0.98 -1.48 -21.29
N PHE A 293 -0.22 -1.25 -22.37
CA PHE A 293 -0.68 -1.39 -23.74
C PHE A 293 -0.48 -2.80 -24.30
N LEU A 294 0.17 -3.72 -23.57
CA LEU A 294 0.38 -5.09 -24.02
C LEU A 294 -0.94 -5.86 -24.15
N ILE A 295 -1.83 -5.73 -23.17
CA ILE A 295 -3.14 -6.40 -23.17
C ILE A 295 -4.03 -5.92 -24.33
N PRO A 296 -4.31 -4.61 -24.54
CA PRO A 296 -5.11 -4.16 -25.68
C PRO A 296 -4.46 -4.48 -27.03
N THR A 297 -3.12 -4.48 -27.13
CA THR A 297 -2.43 -4.92 -28.35
C THR A 297 -2.69 -6.41 -28.62
N TRP A 298 -2.60 -7.25 -27.60
CA TRP A 298 -2.90 -8.68 -27.70
C TRP A 298 -4.38 -8.94 -28.04
N MET A 299 -5.28 -8.21 -27.42
CA MET A 299 -6.70 -8.19 -27.74
C MET A 299 -6.94 -7.85 -29.21
N TYR A 300 -6.22 -6.88 -29.77
CA TYR A 300 -6.37 -6.45 -31.17
C TYR A 300 -5.90 -7.53 -32.15
N ILE A 301 -4.73 -8.12 -31.90
CA ILE A 301 -4.12 -9.12 -32.78
C ILE A 301 -4.97 -10.40 -32.84
N MET A 302 -5.51 -10.84 -31.70
CA MET A 302 -6.14 -12.16 -31.58
C MET A 302 -7.67 -12.14 -31.43
N GLY A 303 -8.25 -10.98 -31.13
CA GLY A 303 -9.64 -10.86 -30.69
C GLY A 303 -10.67 -10.58 -31.79
N GLY A 304 -10.24 -10.28 -33.02
CA GLY A 304 -11.11 -10.12 -34.18
C GLY A 304 -11.95 -8.83 -34.24
N LEU A 305 -11.85 -7.95 -33.24
CA LEU A 305 -12.50 -6.62 -33.26
C LEU A 305 -11.62 -5.59 -34.00
N PRO A 306 -12.23 -4.61 -34.71
CA PRO A 306 -11.51 -3.45 -35.22
C PRO A 306 -10.81 -2.67 -34.09
N LEU A 307 -9.68 -2.02 -34.39
CA LEU A 307 -8.83 -1.36 -33.40
C LEU A 307 -9.58 -0.42 -32.45
N HIS A 308 -10.46 0.43 -32.97
CA HIS A 308 -11.23 1.37 -32.15
C HIS A 308 -12.18 0.66 -31.17
N TRP A 309 -12.83 -0.43 -31.58
CA TRP A 309 -13.66 -1.25 -30.70
C TRP A 309 -12.84 -2.01 -29.67
N THR A 310 -11.65 -2.50 -30.04
CA THR A 310 -10.73 -3.12 -29.10
C THR A 310 -10.26 -2.15 -28.01
N ILE A 311 -9.92 -0.92 -28.39
CA ILE A 311 -9.53 0.13 -27.44
C ILE A 311 -10.71 0.44 -26.51
N LEU A 312 -11.91 0.65 -27.06
CA LEU A 312 -13.11 0.90 -26.25
C LEU A 312 -13.41 -0.25 -25.30
N LEU A 313 -13.25 -1.49 -25.75
CA LEU A 313 -13.46 -2.67 -24.91
C LEU A 313 -12.42 -2.78 -23.80
N TRP A 314 -11.14 -2.52 -24.08
CA TRP A 314 -10.10 -2.49 -23.04
C TRP A 314 -10.41 -1.45 -21.96
N LEU A 315 -10.79 -0.23 -22.36
CA LEU A 315 -11.20 0.82 -21.43
C LEU A 315 -12.43 0.39 -20.61
N ALA A 316 -13.40 -0.28 -21.25
CA ALA A 316 -14.55 -0.85 -20.55
C ALA A 316 -14.17 -1.99 -19.60
N THR A 317 -13.18 -2.84 -19.92
CA THR A 317 -12.63 -3.87 -19.04
C THR A 317 -11.95 -3.26 -17.82
N MET A 318 -11.24 -2.14 -17.98
CA MET A 318 -10.56 -1.46 -16.88
C MET A 318 -11.54 -0.93 -15.84
N VAL A 319 -12.78 -0.58 -16.21
CA VAL A 319 -13.76 0.01 -15.28
C VAL A 319 -14.17 -0.96 -14.15
N PRO A 320 -14.70 -2.17 -14.41
CA PRO A 320 -14.98 -3.13 -13.34
C PRO A 320 -13.70 -3.64 -12.66
N ALA A 321 -12.57 -3.75 -13.39
CA ALA A 321 -11.29 -4.14 -12.79
C ALA A 321 -10.84 -3.12 -11.73
N SER A 322 -11.02 -1.83 -12.05
CA SER A 322 -10.77 -0.71 -11.13
C SER A 322 -11.68 -0.78 -9.93
N PHE A 323 -12.98 -0.97 -10.15
CA PHE A 323 -13.93 -1.12 -9.06
C PHE A 323 -13.49 -2.23 -8.11
N PHE A 324 -13.21 -3.44 -8.61
CA PHE A 324 -12.78 -4.55 -7.76
C PHE A 324 -11.46 -4.26 -7.03
N PHE A 325 -10.43 -3.81 -7.74
CA PHE A 325 -9.12 -3.54 -7.14
C PHE A 325 -9.23 -2.53 -5.99
N VAL A 326 -9.86 -1.38 -6.25
CA VAL A 326 -9.98 -0.29 -5.26
C VAL A 326 -10.94 -0.67 -4.14
N PHE A 327 -12.06 -1.31 -4.45
CA PHE A 327 -13.00 -1.77 -3.44
C PHE A 327 -12.32 -2.73 -2.45
N TYR A 328 -11.60 -3.75 -2.92
CA TYR A 328 -10.94 -4.69 -2.02
C TYR A 328 -9.73 -4.08 -1.29
N GLY A 329 -9.00 -3.16 -1.92
CA GLY A 329 -7.87 -2.45 -1.29
C GLY A 329 -8.31 -1.48 -0.20
N LEU A 330 -9.25 -0.59 -0.48
CA LEU A 330 -9.75 0.39 0.50
C LEU A 330 -10.63 -0.25 1.60
N THR A 331 -11.10 -1.47 1.37
CA THR A 331 -11.76 -2.28 2.40
C THR A 331 -10.87 -3.41 2.92
N ALA A 332 -9.55 -3.37 2.71
CA ALA A 332 -8.64 -4.44 3.17
C ALA A 332 -8.53 -4.52 4.69
N GLY A 333 -8.59 -3.37 5.36
CA GLY A 333 -8.61 -3.28 6.81
C GLY A 333 -8.34 -1.89 7.39
N HIS A 334 -7.84 -0.93 6.59
CA HIS A 334 -7.42 0.40 7.07
C HIS A 334 -8.51 1.43 7.26
N HIS A 335 -9.63 1.32 6.56
CA HIS A 335 -10.67 2.34 6.57
C HIS A 335 -11.86 2.03 7.48
N ASN A 336 -11.65 1.24 8.54
CA ASN A 336 -12.68 1.03 9.55
C ASN A 336 -12.81 2.24 10.48
N HIS A 337 -14.04 2.65 10.84
CA HIS A 337 -14.25 3.76 11.78
C HIS A 337 -13.66 3.58 13.19
N ARG A 338 -13.26 2.35 13.56
CA ARG A 338 -12.55 2.01 14.80
C ARG A 338 -11.02 2.04 14.64
N ASN A 339 -10.51 2.36 13.45
CA ASN A 339 -9.09 2.52 13.24
C ASN A 339 -8.63 3.92 13.65
N PHE A 340 -7.36 3.96 14.01
CA PHE A 340 -6.64 5.20 14.19
C PHE A 340 -6.52 5.91 12.84
N PHE A 341 -6.78 7.22 12.86
CA PHE A 341 -6.45 8.17 11.80
C PHE A 341 -5.85 9.43 12.42
N GLU A 342 -5.03 10.14 11.64
CA GLU A 342 -4.56 11.48 11.99
C GLU A 342 -5.71 12.36 12.53
N GLY A 343 -5.46 13.01 13.66
CA GLY A 343 -6.44 13.76 14.43
C GLY A 343 -7.13 12.99 15.56
N ASP A 344 -7.01 11.66 15.61
CA ASP A 344 -7.37 10.85 16.78
C ASP A 344 -6.36 11.05 17.93
N VAL A 345 -6.77 10.78 19.16
CA VAL A 345 -5.86 10.80 20.32
C VAL A 345 -5.10 9.47 20.37
N PRO A 346 -3.77 9.45 20.18
CA PRO A 346 -2.99 8.21 20.20
C PRO A 346 -2.82 7.67 21.62
N ARG A 347 -2.51 6.38 21.74
CA ARG A 347 -2.25 5.72 23.04
C ARG A 347 -1.13 6.40 23.83
N ASP A 348 -0.06 6.75 23.13
CA ASP A 348 1.09 7.47 23.65
C ASP A 348 1.57 8.46 22.57
N GLU A 349 2.29 9.51 22.97
CA GLU A 349 2.93 10.42 22.03
C GLU A 349 4.10 9.72 21.32
N ASN A 350 4.84 8.85 22.00
CA ASN A 350 5.88 7.99 21.44
C ASN A 350 5.44 6.53 21.46
N ILE A 351 4.80 6.08 20.38
CA ILE A 351 4.14 4.78 20.31
C ILE A 351 5.06 3.70 19.71
N ASP A 352 4.90 2.45 20.14
CA ASP A 352 5.51 1.31 19.44
C ASP A 352 4.91 1.19 18.04
N TRP A 353 5.78 1.05 17.02
CA TRP A 353 5.33 1.00 15.63
C TRP A 353 4.33 -0.13 15.35
N GLY A 354 4.55 -1.32 15.93
CA GLY A 354 3.68 -2.47 15.71
C GLY A 354 2.30 -2.28 16.35
N ILE A 355 2.24 -1.64 17.53
CA ILE A 355 0.97 -1.26 18.16
C ILE A 355 0.21 -0.25 17.28
N HIS A 356 0.89 0.76 16.73
CA HIS A 356 0.25 1.71 15.80
C HIS A 356 -0.32 1.03 14.56
N GLN A 357 0.42 0.10 13.95
CA GLN A 357 -0.08 -0.66 12.80
C GLN A 357 -1.37 -1.41 13.14
N LEU A 358 -1.44 -2.03 14.32
CA LEU A 358 -2.65 -2.73 14.77
C LEU A 358 -3.79 -1.77 15.16
N ASP A 359 -3.49 -0.57 15.65
CA ASP A 359 -4.50 0.48 15.88
C ASP A 359 -5.06 1.01 14.56
N ALA A 360 -4.26 1.04 13.49
CA ALA A 360 -4.66 1.47 12.15
C ALA A 360 -5.33 0.38 11.30
N ILE A 361 -5.49 -0.84 11.83
CA ILE A 361 -6.04 -2.00 11.10
C ILE A 361 -7.22 -2.62 11.86
N CYS A 362 -8.17 -3.14 11.09
CA CYS A 362 -9.16 -4.11 11.54
C CYS A 362 -9.10 -5.29 10.57
N GLU A 363 -8.75 -6.48 11.07
CA GLU A 363 -8.52 -7.66 10.24
C GLU A 363 -9.82 -8.28 9.75
N ARG A 364 -9.87 -8.65 8.47
CA ARG A 364 -11.05 -9.30 7.88
C ARG A 364 -11.01 -10.81 8.09
N ILE A 365 -11.82 -11.31 9.01
CA ILE A 365 -11.81 -12.73 9.40
C ILE A 365 -12.22 -13.68 8.27
N ASP A 366 -13.03 -13.21 7.32
CA ASP A 366 -13.44 -14.02 6.17
C ASP A 366 -12.30 -14.27 5.15
N TYR A 367 -11.19 -13.53 5.28
CA TYR A 367 -10.02 -13.57 4.41
C TYR A 367 -8.79 -14.11 5.14
N ALA A 368 -8.63 -13.75 6.42
CA ALA A 368 -7.54 -14.19 7.28
C ALA A 368 -7.37 -15.72 7.23
N GLY A 369 -6.14 -16.16 6.99
CA GLY A 369 -5.75 -17.57 6.93
C GLY A 369 -6.03 -18.27 5.60
N ASN A 370 -6.75 -17.65 4.66
CA ASN A 370 -7.02 -18.21 3.34
C ASN A 370 -6.08 -17.61 2.29
N HIS A 371 -5.08 -18.39 1.87
CA HIS A 371 -4.06 -17.94 0.92
C HIS A 371 -4.62 -17.34 -0.36
N PHE A 372 -5.57 -18.00 -1.03
CA PHE A 372 -6.10 -17.53 -2.31
C PHE A 372 -6.85 -16.20 -2.16
N LYS A 373 -7.70 -16.09 -1.13
CA LYS A 373 -8.37 -14.83 -0.80
C LYS A 373 -7.35 -13.74 -0.44
N SER A 374 -6.31 -14.10 0.30
CA SER A 374 -5.28 -13.18 0.77
C SER A 374 -4.50 -12.55 -0.38
N ILE A 375 -3.89 -13.39 -1.22
CA ILE A 375 -3.06 -12.94 -2.35
C ILE A 375 -3.85 -12.22 -3.45
N THR A 376 -5.14 -12.54 -3.64
CA THR A 376 -5.97 -11.93 -4.70
C THR A 376 -6.78 -10.72 -4.22
N ARG A 377 -6.92 -10.49 -2.90
CA ARG A 377 -7.86 -9.50 -2.34
C ARG A 377 -7.36 -8.77 -1.09
N PHE A 378 -6.06 -8.69 -0.85
CA PHE A 378 -5.47 -8.01 0.32
C PHE A 378 -5.96 -8.59 1.67
N GLY A 379 -5.89 -9.91 1.81
CA GLY A 379 -6.11 -10.56 3.12
C GLY A 379 -4.83 -10.62 3.95
N ASP A 380 -4.93 -11.28 5.09
CA ASP A 380 -3.86 -11.34 6.11
C ASP A 380 -3.27 -9.97 6.44
N HIS A 381 -4.12 -8.94 6.47
CA HIS A 381 -3.70 -7.58 6.26
C HIS A 381 -2.88 -7.04 7.45
N ALA A 382 -3.22 -7.44 8.68
CA ALA A 382 -2.45 -7.06 9.87
C ALA A 382 -1.02 -7.62 9.80
N LEU A 383 -0.88 -8.90 9.46
CA LEU A 383 0.43 -9.54 9.34
C LEU A 383 1.22 -9.03 8.14
N HIS A 384 0.54 -8.73 7.03
CA HIS A 384 1.12 -8.11 5.85
C HIS A 384 1.72 -6.74 6.18
N HIS A 385 1.01 -5.91 6.95
CA HIS A 385 1.54 -4.60 7.35
C HIS A 385 2.70 -4.71 8.34
N LEU A 386 2.67 -5.68 9.26
CA LEU A 386 3.76 -5.90 10.21
C LEU A 386 5.01 -6.49 9.54
N PHE A 387 4.85 -7.32 8.51
CA PHE A 387 5.91 -8.06 7.83
C PHE A 387 5.74 -8.08 6.30
N PRO A 388 5.81 -6.92 5.63
CA PRO A 388 5.41 -6.77 4.22
C PRO A 388 6.28 -7.53 3.23
N THR A 389 7.49 -7.93 3.65
CA THR A 389 8.44 -8.68 2.82
C THR A 389 8.19 -10.20 2.82
N LEU A 390 7.36 -10.69 3.73
CA LEU A 390 6.93 -12.08 3.75
C LEU A 390 5.86 -12.32 2.71
N ASP A 391 5.89 -13.51 2.11
CA ASP A 391 4.90 -13.87 1.10
C ASP A 391 3.54 -14.15 1.76
N HIS A 392 2.42 -13.77 1.12
CA HIS A 392 1.08 -14.08 1.65
C HIS A 392 0.88 -15.58 1.96
N ALA A 393 1.58 -16.49 1.28
CA ALA A 393 1.50 -17.92 1.57
C ALA A 393 2.08 -18.32 2.94
N GLU A 394 2.93 -17.48 3.52
CA GLU A 394 3.58 -17.66 4.82
C GLU A 394 2.77 -17.02 5.95
N LEU A 395 2.08 -15.90 5.70
CA LEU A 395 1.44 -15.09 6.75
C LEU A 395 0.46 -15.90 7.61
N LYS A 396 -0.35 -16.76 7.00
CA LYS A 396 -1.32 -17.58 7.74
C LYS A 396 -0.72 -18.44 8.88
N TYR A 397 0.57 -18.77 8.82
CA TYR A 397 1.25 -19.56 9.85
C TYR A 397 1.68 -18.73 11.06
N LEU A 398 1.54 -17.40 11.00
CA LEU A 398 2.02 -16.46 12.01
C LEU A 398 0.90 -15.94 12.93
N TYR A 399 -0.37 -16.21 12.61
CA TYR A 399 -1.50 -15.79 13.44
C TYR A 399 -1.42 -16.27 14.90
N PRO A 400 -1.10 -17.55 15.18
CA PRO A 400 -0.98 -17.99 16.58
C PRO A 400 0.05 -17.18 17.37
N VAL A 401 1.20 -16.90 16.75
CA VAL A 401 2.28 -16.10 17.35
C VAL A 401 1.81 -14.66 17.58
N LEU A 402 1.14 -14.05 16.60
CA LEU A 402 0.60 -12.70 16.72
C LEU A 402 -0.44 -12.60 17.84
N LEU A 403 -1.40 -13.52 17.89
CA LEU A 403 -2.48 -13.48 18.88
C LEU A 403 -1.97 -13.68 20.30
N GLU A 404 -1.09 -14.65 20.53
CA GLU A 404 -0.42 -14.84 21.83
C GLU A 404 0.37 -13.58 22.23
N HIS A 405 1.01 -12.92 21.25
CA HIS A 405 1.77 -11.70 21.51
C HIS A 405 0.87 -10.50 21.85
N CYS A 406 -0.26 -10.35 21.15
CA CYS A 406 -1.30 -9.37 21.48
C CYS A 406 -1.79 -9.56 22.91
N GLU A 407 -2.07 -10.80 23.33
CA GLU A 407 -2.49 -11.10 24.71
C GLU A 407 -1.42 -10.69 25.73
N LYS A 408 -0.14 -10.98 25.49
CA LYS A 408 0.98 -10.59 26.37
C LYS A 408 1.05 -9.07 26.58
N PHE A 409 0.76 -8.29 25.55
CA PHE A 409 0.81 -6.82 25.59
C PHE A 409 -0.55 -6.18 25.90
N GLU A 410 -1.53 -6.98 26.34
CA GLU A 410 -2.90 -6.54 26.62
C GLU A 410 -3.56 -5.79 25.44
N PHE A 411 -3.14 -6.12 24.21
CA PHE A 411 -3.63 -5.52 22.99
C PHE A 411 -4.83 -6.29 22.46
N GLN A 412 -5.96 -5.60 22.25
CA GLN A 412 -7.14 -6.21 21.65
C GLN A 412 -7.00 -6.25 20.12
N PHE A 413 -6.78 -7.45 19.57
CA PHE A 413 -6.76 -7.63 18.12
C PHE A 413 -8.16 -7.41 17.51
N LYS A 414 -8.29 -6.36 16.68
CA LYS A 414 -9.57 -5.96 16.09
C LYS A 414 -9.88 -6.76 14.85
N THR A 415 -11.08 -7.33 14.80
CA THR A 415 -11.58 -8.06 13.64
C THR A 415 -12.93 -7.54 13.15
N ASN A 416 -13.25 -7.84 11.90
CA ASN A 416 -14.56 -7.65 11.29
C ASN A 416 -14.83 -8.66 10.17
N THR A 417 -16.11 -8.86 9.87
CA THR A 417 -16.55 -9.53 8.64
C THR A 417 -16.42 -8.61 7.43
N PHE A 418 -16.50 -9.20 6.23
CA PHE A 418 -16.52 -8.46 4.98
C PHE A 418 -17.63 -7.39 4.93
N TYR A 419 -18.86 -7.74 5.34
CA TYR A 419 -19.99 -6.80 5.33
C TYR A 419 -19.82 -5.68 6.35
N GLU A 420 -19.34 -6.00 7.55
CA GLU A 420 -19.01 -4.99 8.56
C GLU A 420 -17.94 -4.03 8.04
N THR A 421 -16.99 -4.49 7.24
CA THR A 421 -15.96 -3.61 6.65
C THR A 421 -16.57 -2.53 5.77
N ILE A 422 -17.54 -2.88 4.91
CA ILE A 422 -18.23 -1.93 4.02
C ILE A 422 -19.00 -0.88 4.84
N ILE A 423 -19.72 -1.33 5.86
CA ILE A 423 -20.48 -0.45 6.77
C ILE A 423 -19.51 0.48 7.52
N ASN A 424 -18.42 -0.07 8.05
CA ASN A 424 -17.46 0.69 8.84
C ASN A 424 -16.65 1.68 8.00
N ALA A 425 -16.35 1.37 6.72
CA ALA A 425 -15.76 2.31 5.77
C ALA A 425 -16.70 3.48 5.49
N SER A 426 -18.00 3.20 5.33
CA SER A 426 -19.01 4.25 5.16
C SER A 426 -19.14 5.12 6.40
N LYS A 427 -19.11 4.53 7.60
CA LYS A 427 -19.05 5.28 8.87
C LYS A 427 -17.80 6.16 8.97
N GLN A 428 -16.65 5.69 8.48
CA GLN A 428 -15.42 6.47 8.52
C GLN A 428 -15.48 7.72 7.64
N LEU A 429 -16.10 7.62 6.45
CA LEU A 429 -16.32 8.79 5.58
C LEU A 429 -17.15 9.88 6.27
N ILE A 430 -18.11 9.49 7.12
CA ILE A 430 -18.96 10.39 7.90
C ILE A 430 -18.26 10.91 9.16
N ARG A 431 -17.25 10.19 9.69
CA ARG A 431 -16.60 10.50 10.97
C ARG A 431 -15.96 11.89 10.95
N LYS A 432 -16.29 12.70 11.96
CA LYS A 432 -15.70 14.03 12.24
C LYS A 432 -15.17 14.18 13.66
N ARG A 433 -15.50 13.22 14.52
CA ARG A 433 -15.10 13.21 15.91
C ARG A 433 -13.86 12.33 16.04
N PRO A 434 -12.80 12.82 16.69
CA PRO A 434 -11.65 12.01 17.05
C PRO A 434 -12.04 10.80 17.91
N ASN A 435 -11.45 9.65 17.63
CA ASN A 435 -11.42 8.54 18.57
C ASN A 435 -10.35 8.78 19.65
N ASN A 436 -10.52 8.18 20.82
CA ASN A 436 -9.53 8.26 21.90
C ASN A 436 -8.96 6.87 22.22
N PHE A 437 -7.73 6.61 21.80
CA PHE A 437 -7.06 5.33 22.00
C PHE A 437 -6.42 5.19 23.39
N ARG A 438 -6.36 6.27 24.20
CA ARG A 438 -5.95 6.20 25.61
C ARG A 438 -7.04 5.57 26.49
N ASP A 439 -8.30 5.71 26.09
CA ASP A 439 -9.43 5.10 26.79
C ASP A 439 -9.83 3.78 26.14
N VAL A 440 -9.34 2.67 26.72
CA VAL A 440 -9.58 1.30 26.25
C VAL A 440 -11.08 0.94 26.20
N LYS A 441 -11.95 1.65 26.94
CA LYS A 441 -13.41 1.45 26.88
C LYS A 441 -14.05 2.15 25.68
N ALA A 442 -13.44 3.23 25.16
CA ALA A 442 -13.95 3.99 24.04
C ALA A 442 -13.63 3.35 22.66
N THR A 443 -12.71 2.39 22.62
CA THR A 443 -12.24 1.73 21.38
C THR A 443 -12.85 0.34 21.11
N LYS A 444 -13.78 -0.13 21.94
CA LYS A 444 -14.44 -1.45 21.79
C LYS A 444 -15.49 -1.47 20.67
#